data_AF-A0A957ZVM6-F1
#
_entry.id   AF-A0A957ZVM6-F1
#
_cell.length_a   1.000
_cell.length_b   1.000
_cell.length_c   1.000
_cell.angle_alpha   90.00
_cell.angle_beta   90.00
_cell.angle_gamma   90.00
#
_symmetry.space_group_name_H-M   'P 1'
#
loop_
_entity.id
_entity.type
_entity.pdbx_description
1 polymer ?
#
loop_
_entity_poly.entity_id
_entity_poly.type
_entity_poly.pdbx_seq_one_letter_code
_entity_poly.pdbx_strand_id
1 'polypeptide(L)'
;MATQAMKMKSPTPQHEGELLRYRVGPRLMHAVLAISFVTLLLTGLIIFWPPLADYASGGTSRLLHRVGAVMFMTVPFLYILFDRPAAKELLWDSFHYDKDDLRWLARMPRYFMG
;
A
#
# COMPACT_ATOMS: atom_id res chain seq x y z
N MET A 1 -33.49 51.94 -21.31
CA MET A 1 -32.32 51.48 -20.52
C MET A 1 -32.34 49.96 -20.52
N ALA A 2 -31.49 49.33 -21.34
CA ALA A 2 -31.49 47.89 -21.56
C ALA A 2 -30.57 47.19 -20.54
N THR A 3 -31.15 46.27 -19.77
CA THR A 3 -30.46 45.40 -18.82
C THR A 3 -29.53 44.46 -19.58
N GLN A 4 -28.21 44.69 -19.50
CA GLN A 4 -27.21 43.74 -20.01
C GLN A 4 -27.22 42.50 -19.13
N ALA A 5 -27.62 41.37 -19.72
CA ALA A 5 -27.49 40.05 -19.12
C ALA A 5 -25.99 39.75 -18.90
N MET A 6 -25.60 39.59 -17.64
CA MET A 6 -24.28 39.12 -17.23
C MET A 6 -24.07 37.72 -17.80
N LYS A 7 -23.28 37.63 -18.87
CA LYS A 7 -22.87 36.37 -19.49
C LYS A 7 -21.99 35.61 -18.51
N MET A 8 -22.60 34.74 -17.70
CA MET A 8 -21.91 33.77 -16.87
C MET A 8 -21.06 32.89 -17.78
N LYS A 9 -19.75 33.10 -17.77
CA LYS A 9 -18.77 32.24 -18.41
C LYS A 9 -18.89 30.88 -17.73
N SER A 10 -19.43 29.88 -18.43
CA SER A 10 -19.40 28.50 -17.96
C SER A 10 -17.95 28.11 -17.63
N PRO A 11 -17.70 27.45 -16.48
CA PRO A 11 -16.35 27.02 -16.13
C PRO A 11 -15.86 26.09 -17.23
N THR A 12 -14.74 26.47 -17.86
CA THR A 12 -14.03 25.65 -18.83
C THR A 12 -13.66 24.31 -18.17
N PRO A 13 -13.95 23.15 -18.79
CA PRO A 13 -13.48 21.88 -18.27
C PRO A 13 -11.95 21.92 -18.30
N GLN A 14 -11.34 21.95 -17.12
CA GLN A 14 -9.89 21.89 -16.98
C GLN A 14 -9.48 20.51 -17.49
N HIS A 15 -8.60 20.46 -18.49
CA HIS A 15 -8.02 19.19 -18.93
C HIS A 15 -7.47 18.44 -17.71
N GLU A 16 -7.91 17.20 -17.57
CA GLU A 16 -7.69 16.32 -16.43
C GLU A 16 -6.19 16.03 -16.26
N GLY A 17 -5.52 16.87 -15.46
CA GLY A 17 -4.17 16.60 -14.99
C GLY A 17 -4.19 15.44 -14.00
N GLU A 18 -3.10 14.67 -13.93
CA GLU A 18 -2.95 13.62 -12.93
C GLU A 18 -3.08 14.18 -11.51
N LEU A 19 -3.95 13.59 -10.69
CA LEU A 19 -4.09 13.93 -9.28
C LEU A 19 -3.05 13.16 -8.46
N LEU A 20 -2.23 13.87 -7.67
CA LEU A 20 -1.27 13.26 -6.77
C LEU A 20 -1.99 12.57 -5.60
N ARG A 21 -2.21 11.25 -5.72
CA ARG A 21 -2.80 10.44 -4.65
C ARG A 21 -1.84 10.15 -3.50
N TYR A 22 -0.57 9.83 -3.79
CA TYR A 22 0.42 9.44 -2.77
C TYR A 22 1.71 10.25 -2.86
N ARG A 23 2.17 10.76 -1.71
CA ARG A 23 3.45 11.48 -1.58
C ARG A 23 4.64 10.52 -1.81
N VAL A 24 5.84 11.07 -2.04
CA VAL A 24 7.05 10.25 -2.28
C VAL A 24 7.43 9.40 -1.05
N GLY A 25 7.32 9.95 0.16
CA GLY A 25 7.69 9.25 1.40
C GLY A 25 6.98 7.91 1.61
N PRO A 26 5.63 7.88 1.65
CA PRO A 26 4.87 6.63 1.77
C PRO A 26 5.14 5.64 0.64
N ARG A 27 5.41 6.12 -0.59
CA ARG A 27 5.78 5.25 -1.72
C ARG A 27 7.11 4.55 -1.49
N LEU A 28 8.12 5.27 -0.98
CA LEU A 28 9.42 4.67 -0.65
C LEU A 28 9.30 3.67 0.50
N MET A 29 8.55 4.01 1.55
CA MET A 29 8.34 3.09 2.68
C MET A 29 7.59 1.82 2.24
N HIS A 30 6.57 1.97 1.38
CA HIS A 30 5.87 0.83 0.79
C HIS A 30 6.80 -0.03 -0.08
N ALA A 31 7.68 0.58 -0.89
CA ALA A 31 8.66 -0.16 -1.68
C ALA A 31 9.62 -0.98 -0.80
N VAL A 32 10.12 -0.40 0.31
CA VAL A 32 10.96 -1.11 1.28
C VAL A 32 10.19 -2.27 1.94
N LEU A 33 8.94 -2.04 2.34
CA LEU A 33 8.07 -3.07 2.89
C LEU A 33 7.88 -4.23 1.90
N ALA A 34 7.55 -3.91 0.65
CA ALA A 34 7.28 -4.88 -0.42
C ALA A 34 8.53 -5.72 -0.74
N ILE A 35 9.71 -5.11 -0.88
CA ILE A 35 10.96 -5.83 -1.14
C ILE A 35 11.30 -6.76 0.04
N SER A 36 11.12 -6.27 1.27
CA SER A 36 11.37 -7.08 2.47
C SER A 36 10.38 -8.24 2.58
N PHE A 37 9.11 -8.00 2.30
CA PHE A 37 8.06 -9.02 2.25
C PHE A 37 8.36 -10.11 1.21
N VAL A 38 8.70 -9.73 -0.03
CA VAL A 38 9.05 -10.69 -1.08
C VAL A 38 10.27 -11.53 -0.67
N THR A 39 11.30 -10.88 -0.11
CA THR A 39 12.48 -11.58 0.42
C THR A 39 12.09 -12.60 1.48
N LEU A 40 11.26 -12.20 2.46
CA LEU A 40 10.77 -13.05 3.53
C LEU A 40 9.92 -14.21 3.03
N LEU A 41 9.00 -13.94 2.11
CA LEU A 41 8.11 -14.94 1.52
C LEU A 41 8.91 -16.02 0.80
N LEU A 42 9.81 -15.63 -0.10
CA LEU A 42 10.59 -16.58 -0.90
C LEU A 42 11.56 -17.39 -0.03
N THR A 43 12.31 -16.72 0.85
CA THR A 43 13.25 -17.42 1.74
C THR A 43 12.53 -18.29 2.77
N GLY A 44 11.39 -17.83 3.30
CA GLY A 44 10.55 -18.59 4.21
C GLY A 44 9.97 -19.85 3.55
N LEU A 45 9.51 -19.73 2.29
CA LEU A 45 9.03 -20.86 1.51
C LEU A 45 10.14 -21.89 1.28
N ILE A 46 11.36 -21.46 0.92
CA ILE A 46 12.53 -22.34 0.76
C ILE A 46 12.86 -23.08 2.07
N ILE A 47 12.77 -22.41 3.22
CA ILE A 47 13.10 -23.00 4.52
C ILE A 47 12.02 -24.00 4.98
N PHE A 48 10.75 -23.72 4.70
CA PHE A 48 9.62 -24.45 5.25
C PHE A 48 9.08 -25.57 4.34
N TRP A 49 9.10 -25.38 3.02
CA TRP A 49 8.45 -26.28 2.07
C TRP A 49 9.41 -27.42 1.64
N PRO A 50 9.15 -28.70 1.98
CA PRO A 50 10.14 -29.78 1.80
C PRO A 50 10.66 -29.95 0.37
N PRO A 51 9.84 -29.80 -0.71
CA PRO A 51 10.34 -29.80 -2.08
C PRO A 51 11.41 -28.75 -2.44
N LEU A 52 11.65 -27.75 -1.58
CA LEU A 52 12.68 -26.72 -1.77
C LEU A 52 13.87 -26.86 -0.81
N ALA A 53 13.92 -27.93 -0.01
CA ALA A 53 14.90 -28.08 1.06
C ALA A 53 16.36 -28.06 0.59
N ASP A 54 16.64 -28.53 -0.63
CA ASP A 54 17.99 -28.51 -1.21
C ASP A 54 18.53 -27.08 -1.33
N TYR A 55 17.67 -26.11 -1.63
CA TYR A 55 18.02 -24.68 -1.70
C TYR A 55 18.25 -24.04 -0.31
N ALA A 56 17.88 -24.72 0.78
CA ALA A 56 18.10 -24.25 2.14
C ALA A 56 19.44 -24.71 2.75
N SER A 57 20.11 -25.69 2.14
CA SER A 57 21.30 -26.37 2.67
C SER A 57 22.50 -25.44 2.93
N GLY A 58 22.69 -24.41 2.11
CA GLY A 58 23.84 -23.49 2.19
C GLY A 58 23.71 -22.35 3.22
N GLY A 59 22.62 -22.27 3.98
CA GLY A 59 22.42 -21.24 5.01
C GLY A 59 22.12 -19.82 4.50
N THR A 60 22.38 -19.51 3.22
CA THR A 60 22.07 -18.22 2.58
C THR A 60 20.61 -17.83 2.71
N SER A 61 19.67 -18.77 2.52
CA SER A 61 18.23 -18.52 2.68
C SER A 61 17.90 -18.03 4.10
N ARG A 62 18.52 -18.63 5.13
CA ARG A 62 18.34 -18.24 6.53
C ARG A 62 18.93 -16.86 6.83
N LEU A 63 20.09 -16.54 6.26
CA LEU A 63 20.70 -15.21 6.41
C LEU A 63 19.82 -14.13 5.78
N LEU A 64 19.43 -14.32 4.51
CA LEU A 64 18.57 -13.39 3.78
C LEU A 64 17.22 -13.22 4.47
N HIS A 65 16.64 -14.30 5.00
CA HIS A 65 15.39 -14.23 5.76
C HIS A 65 15.52 -13.32 6.99
N ARG A 66 16.60 -13.44 7.76
CA ARG A 66 16.83 -12.59 8.96
C ARG A 66 17.04 -11.13 8.58
N VAL A 67 17.83 -10.86 7.53
CA VAL A 67 18.02 -9.50 7.03
C VAL A 67 16.69 -8.90 6.57
N GLY A 68 15.92 -9.67 5.79
CA GLY A 68 14.56 -9.29 5.38
C GLY A 68 13.64 -9.04 6.57
N ALA A 69 13.74 -9.83 7.64
CA ALA A 69 12.94 -9.67 8.86
C ALA A 69 13.26 -8.36 9.57
N VAL A 70 14.55 -8.05 9.76
CA VAL A 70 14.98 -6.78 10.37
C VAL A 70 14.49 -5.58 9.53
N MET A 71 14.67 -5.64 8.21
CA MET A 71 14.20 -4.58 7.32
C MET A 71 12.69 -4.39 7.38
N PHE A 72 11.91 -5.48 7.30
CA PHE A 72 10.45 -5.45 7.37
C PHE A 72 9.96 -4.89 8.71
N MET A 73 10.53 -5.37 9.83
CA MET A 73 10.18 -4.90 11.16
C MET A 73 10.54 -3.43 11.39
N THR A 74 11.52 -2.89 10.66
CA THR A 74 11.95 -1.48 10.79
C THR A 74 10.98 -0.50 10.12
N VAL A 75 10.23 -0.93 9.09
CA VAL A 75 9.31 -0.06 8.33
C VAL A 75 8.29 0.71 9.21
N PRO A 76 7.53 0.10 10.15
CA PRO A 76 6.61 0.86 11.00
C PRO A 76 7.32 1.94 11.82
N PHE A 77 8.56 1.68 12.28
CA PHE A 77 9.36 2.68 12.98
C PHE A 77 9.77 3.83 12.05
N LEU A 78 10.09 3.55 10.79
CA LEU A 78 10.38 4.59 9.79
C LEU A 78 9.15 5.46 9.52
N TYR A 79 7.95 4.86 9.42
CA TYR A 79 6.70 5.63 9.31
C TYR A 79 6.49 6.57 10.51
N ILE A 80 6.68 6.07 11.73
CA ILE A 80 6.52 6.87 12.95
C ILE A 80 7.57 7.99 13.04
N LEU A 81 8.77 7.79 12.51
CA LEU A 81 9.85 8.79 12.56
C LEU A 81 9.72 9.85 11.47
N PHE A 82 9.41 9.44 10.23
CA PHE A 82 9.45 10.31 9.05
C PHE A 82 8.08 10.82 8.58
N ASP A 83 6.98 10.12 8.88
CA ASP A 83 5.64 10.49 8.42
C ASP A 83 4.55 10.07 9.42
N ARG A 84 4.55 10.72 10.59
CA ARG A 84 3.57 10.47 11.68
C ARG A 84 2.11 10.56 11.23
N PRO A 85 1.70 11.56 10.41
CA PRO A 85 0.32 11.62 9.91
C PRO A 85 -0.03 10.39 9.08
N ALA A 86 0.82 9.98 8.14
CA ALA A 86 0.58 8.78 7.35
C ALA A 86 0.58 7.50 8.20
N ALA A 87 1.43 7.42 9.23
CA ALA A 87 1.42 6.31 10.17
C ALA A 87 0.09 6.20 10.94
N LYS A 88 -0.47 7.34 11.36
CA LYS A 88 -1.77 7.41 12.03
C LYS A 88 -2.90 7.00 11.09
N GLU A 89 -2.91 7.55 9.87
CA GLU A 89 -3.91 7.23 8.84
C GLU A 89 -3.87 5.75 8.50
N LEU A 90 -2.68 5.19 8.24
CA LEU A 90 -2.50 3.76 7.99
C LEU A 90 -3.05 2.89 9.13
N LEU A 91 -2.76 3.24 10.38
CA LEU A 91 -3.29 2.50 11.53
C LEU A 91 -4.81 2.64 11.67
N TRP A 92 -5.34 3.83 11.48
CA TRP A 92 -6.78 4.07 11.56
C TRP A 92 -7.52 3.28 10.49
N ASP A 93 -7.12 3.41 9.23
CA ASP A 93 -7.75 2.74 8.09
C ASP A 93 -7.61 1.21 8.15
N SER A 94 -6.55 0.70 8.79
CA SER A 94 -6.36 -0.75 8.95
C SER A 94 -7.23 -1.38 10.03
N PHE A 95 -7.70 -0.60 11.01
CA PHE A 95 -8.42 -1.11 12.18
C PHE A 95 -9.82 -0.52 12.37
N HIS A 96 -10.22 0.43 11.53
CA HIS A 96 -11.53 1.05 11.59
C HIS A 96 -12.34 0.69 10.35
N TYR A 97 -13.42 -0.06 10.55
CA TYR A 97 -14.33 -0.49 9.50
C TYR A 97 -15.74 -0.02 9.83
N ASP A 98 -16.46 0.46 8.82
CA ASP A 98 -17.81 0.99 8.97
C ASP A 98 -18.88 0.18 8.22
N LYS A 99 -20.10 0.70 8.20
CA LYS A 99 -21.23 0.03 7.53
C LYS A 99 -21.08 0.05 6.01
N ASP A 100 -20.33 0.98 5.44
CA ASP A 100 -20.03 1.04 4.01
C ASP A 100 -19.06 -0.07 3.61
N ASP A 101 -18.05 -0.37 4.43
CA ASP A 101 -17.14 -1.50 4.19
C ASP A 101 -17.87 -2.84 4.14
N LEU A 102 -18.81 -3.05 5.07
CA LEU A 102 -19.65 -4.25 5.08
C LEU A 102 -20.57 -4.33 3.85
N ARG A 103 -21.13 -3.18 3.42
CA ARG A 103 -21.92 -3.11 2.18
C ARG A 103 -21.08 -3.40 0.95
N TRP A 104 -19.83 -2.93 0.92
CA TRP A 104 -18.89 -3.21 -0.15
C TRP A 104 -18.57 -4.71 -0.21
N LEU A 105 -18.27 -5.34 0.94
CA LEU A 105 -17.96 -6.77 1.02
C LEU A 105 -19.13 -7.63 0.53
N ALA A 106 -20.37 -7.30 0.90
CA ALA A 106 -21.56 -8.01 0.44
C ALA A 106 -21.77 -7.92 -1.10
N ARG A 107 -21.23 -6.88 -1.74
CA ARG A 107 -21.31 -6.67 -3.20
C ARG A 107 -20.06 -7.15 -3.94
N MET A 108 -19.00 -7.53 -3.23
CA MET A 108 -17.72 -7.93 -3.78
C MET A 108 -17.83 -9.05 -4.84
N PRO A 109 -18.67 -10.10 -4.71
CA PRO A 109 -18.82 -11.11 -5.75
C PRO A 109 -19.23 -10.53 -7.11
N ARG A 110 -20.07 -9.49 -7.13
CA ARG A 110 -20.48 -8.81 -8.35
C ARG A 110 -19.31 -8.08 -9.02
N TYR A 111 -18.40 -7.50 -8.24
CA TYR A 111 -17.18 -6.88 -8.80
C TYR A 111 -16.28 -7.87 -9.54
N PHE A 112 -16.19 -9.13 -9.05
CA PHE A 112 -15.36 -10.15 -9.67
C PHE A 112 -16.05 -10.90 -10.82
N MET A 113 -17.38 -11.04 -10.77
CA MET A 113 -18.15 -11.88 -11.70
C MET A 113 -18.96 -11.11 -12.75
N GLY A 114 -19.09 -9.77 -12.62
CA GLY A 114 -19.86 -8.90 -13.52
C GLY A 114 -21.26 -8.58 -13.02
#